data_AF-A0A5K1CHP9-F1
#
_entry.id   AF-A0A5K1CHP9-F1
#
_cell.length_a   1.000
_cell.length_b   1.000
_cell.length_c   1.000
_cell.angle_alpha   90.00
_cell.angle_beta   90.00
_cell.angle_gamma   90.00
#
_symmetry.space_group_name_H-M   'P 1'
#
loop_
_entity.id
_entity.type
_entity.pdbx_description
1 polymer ?
#
loop_
_entity_poly.entity_id
_entity_poly.type
_entity_poly.pdbx_seq_one_letter_code
_entity_poly.pdbx_strand_id
1 'polypeptide(L)' 'WQLKLWKVSVWLAFVGVLCTALLFIPVSRGSAILKAAGLSFEESIRYHIWLGHTAMAVFTIHGLFYVIIWASNNDLHE' A
#
# COMPACT_ATOMS: atom_id res chain seq x y z
N TRP A 1 10.51 -7.43 21.07
CA TRP A 1 10.66 -6.70 19.79
C TRP A 1 9.68 -7.19 18.74
N GLN A 2 9.43 -8.51 18.65
CA GLN A 2 8.42 -9.11 17.76
C GLN A 2 7.03 -8.46 17.86
N LEU A 3 6.49 -8.27 19.06
CA LEU A 3 5.20 -7.57 19.26
C LEU A 3 5.16 -6.16 18.65
N LYS A 4 6.29 -5.43 18.68
CA LYS A 4 6.36 -4.09 18.05
C LYS A 4 6.36 -4.24 16.52
N LEU A 5 7.16 -5.18 16.00
CA LEU A 5 7.25 -5.44 14.57
C LEU A 5 5.90 -5.94 13.99
N TRP A 6 5.19 -6.79 14.71
CA TRP A 6 3.84 -7.24 14.37
C TRP A 6 2.86 -6.07 14.29
N LYS A 7 2.84 -5.20 15.31
CA LYS A 7 2.00 -3.99 15.30
C LYS A 7 2.30 -3.11 14.09
N VAL A 8 3.57 -2.87 13.77
CA VAL A 8 3.97 -2.09 12.58
C VAL A 8 3.50 -2.78 11.30
N SER A 9 3.64 -4.10 11.20
CA SER A 9 3.20 -4.88 10.04
C SER A 9 1.69 -4.74 9.80
N VAL A 10 0.90 -4.77 10.87
CA VAL A 10 -0.56 -4.55 10.80
C VAL A 10 -0.89 -3.13 10.36
N TRP A 11 -0.21 -2.11 10.90
CA TRP A 11 -0.39 -0.73 10.44
C TRP A 11 -0.04 -0.54 8.97
N LEU A 12 1.06 -1.15 8.50
CA LEU A 12 1.42 -1.16 7.09
C LEU A 12 0.33 -1.83 6.23
N ALA A 13 -0.32 -2.89 6.71
CA ALA A 13 -1.45 -3.49 6.00
C ALA A 13 -2.60 -2.49 5.83
N PHE A 14 -2.98 -1.78 6.89
CA PHE A 14 -4.03 -0.75 6.81
C PHE A 14 -3.67 0.39 5.85
N VAL A 15 -2.42 0.86 5.89
CA VAL A 15 -1.92 1.87 4.93
C VAL A 15 -1.97 1.33 3.50
N GLY A 16 -1.56 0.09 3.27
CA GLY A 16 -1.61 -0.56 1.95
C GLY A 16 -3.03 -0.68 1.41
N VAL A 17 -4.00 -1.03 2.26
CA VAL A 17 -5.43 -1.07 1.91
C VAL A 17 -5.94 0.32 1.53
N LEU A 18 -5.55 1.35 2.29
CA LEU A 18 -5.90 2.74 1.95
C LEU A 18 -5.32 3.15 0.60
N CYS A 19 -4.02 2.90 0.35
CA CYS A 19 -3.40 3.18 -0.94
C CYS A 19 -4.12 2.44 -2.09
N THR A 20 -4.54 1.19 -1.86
CA THR A 20 -5.27 0.39 -2.86
C THR A 20 -6.65 0.95 -3.14
N ALA A 21 -7.40 1.38 -2.12
CA ALA A 21 -8.69 2.04 -2.31
C ALA A 21 -8.55 3.32 -3.14
N LEU A 22 -7.50 4.10 -2.88
CA LEU A 22 -7.20 5.33 -3.60
C LEU A 22 -6.74 5.09 -5.06
N LEU A 23 -6.10 3.95 -5.35
CA LEU A 23 -5.67 3.59 -6.72
C LEU A 23 -6.83 3.47 -7.71
N PHE A 24 -8.04 3.17 -7.24
CA PHE A 24 -9.23 3.01 -8.09
C PHE A 24 -9.89 4.34 -8.48
N ILE A 25 -9.57 5.45 -7.81
CA ILE A 25 -10.09 6.81 -8.13
C ILE A 25 -9.78 7.25 -9.58
N PRO A 26 -8.58 7.03 -10.15
CA PRO A 26 -8.26 7.41 -11.53
C PRO A 26 -8.72 6.41 -12.61
N VAL A 27 -9.14 5.18 -12.27
CA VAL A 27 -9.47 4.13 -13.27
C VAL A 27 -10.74 4.44 -14.07
N SER A 28 -11.67 5.24 -13.53
CA SER A 28 -12.70 5.83 -14.36
C SER A 28 -12.05 6.86 -15.29
N ARG A 29 -11.82 6.52 -16.57
CA ARG A 29 -11.46 7.48 -17.64
C ARG A 29 -12.48 8.63 -17.59
N GLY A 30 -12.15 9.72 -16.90
CA GLY A 30 -13.08 10.81 -16.59
C GLY A 30 -13.43 11.02 -15.12
N SER A 31 -12.67 10.46 -14.17
CA SER A 31 -12.85 10.65 -12.72
C SER A 31 -13.18 12.10 -12.39
N ALA A 32 -14.45 12.33 -12.07
CA ALA A 32 -14.95 13.66 -11.74
C ALA A 32 -14.27 14.20 -10.48
N ILE A 33 -13.79 13.32 -9.59
CA ILE A 33 -13.14 13.67 -8.32
C ILE A 33 -11.79 14.35 -8.57
N LEU A 34 -10.94 13.79 -9.43
CA LEU A 34 -9.62 14.38 -9.71
C LEU A 34 -9.75 15.67 -10.53
N LYS A 35 -10.72 15.73 -11.45
CA LYS A 35 -11.06 16.97 -12.16
C LYS A 35 -11.64 18.04 -11.22
N ALA A 36 -12.48 17.64 -10.26
CA ALA A 36 -13.02 18.55 -9.23
C ALA A 36 -11.91 19.04 -8.28
N ALA A 37 -10.87 18.25 -8.06
CA ALA A 37 -9.66 18.66 -7.36
C ALA A 37 -8.71 19.53 -8.22
N GLY A 38 -9.09 19.87 -9.46
CA GLY A 38 -8.32 20.73 -10.35
C GLY A 38 -7.13 20.06 -11.04
N LEU A 39 -7.00 18.73 -10.94
CA LEU A 39 -5.88 17.99 -11.54
C LEU A 39 -6.15 17.68 -13.02
N SER A 40 -5.14 17.90 -13.85
CA SER A 40 -5.14 17.44 -15.23
C SER A 40 -5.10 15.91 -15.33
N PHE A 41 -5.39 15.40 -16.52
CA PHE A 41 -5.31 13.97 -16.78
C PHE A 41 -3.88 13.42 -16.61
N GLU A 42 -2.88 14.19 -17.04
CA GLU A 42 -1.47 13.81 -16.91
C GLU A 42 -1.03 13.75 -15.44
N GLU A 43 -1.47 14.71 -14.62
CA GLU A 43 -1.24 14.71 -13.17
C GLU A 43 -1.94 13.53 -12.48
N SER A 44 -3.14 13.18 -12.93
CA SER A 44 -3.90 12.03 -12.42
C SER A 44 -3.17 10.71 -12.69
N ILE A 45 -2.52 10.57 -13.85
CA ILE A 45 -1.68 9.41 -14.17
C ILE A 45 -0.43 9.38 -13.28
N ARG A 46 0.27 10.51 -13.14
CA ARG A 46 1.44 10.59 -12.24
C ARG A 46 1.08 10.21 -10.81
N TYR A 47 -0.04 10.72 -10.31
CA TYR A 47 -0.58 10.33 -9.01
C TYR A 47 -0.79 8.82 -8.90
N HIS A 48 -1.45 8.20 -9.88
CA HIS A 48 -1.71 6.76 -9.87
C HIS A 48 -0.41 5.94 -9.84
N ILE A 49 0.60 6.34 -10.64
CA ILE A 49 1.90 5.67 -10.68
C ILE A 49 2.61 5.77 -9.33
N TRP A 50 2.69 6.98 -8.76
CA TRP A 50 3.32 7.19 -7.44
C TRP A 50 2.62 6.40 -6.35
N LEU A 51 1.30 6.47 -6.30
CA LEU A 51 0.50 5.73 -5.33
C LEU A 51 0.66 4.21 -5.51
N GLY A 52 0.79 3.74 -6.76
CA GLY A 52 1.03 2.34 -7.09
C GLY A 52 2.36 1.86 -6.53
N HIS A 53 3.43 2.62 -6.75
CA HIS A 53 4.74 2.32 -6.17
C HIS A 53 4.71 2.34 -4.64
N THR A 54 4.02 3.32 -4.03
CA THR A 54 3.84 3.36 -2.57
C THR A 54 3.11 2.11 -2.06
N ALA A 55 2.01 1.71 -2.70
CA ALA A 55 1.27 0.52 -2.31
C ALA A 55 2.14 -0.74 -2.40
N MET A 56 2.88 -0.91 -3.50
CA MET A 56 3.81 -2.03 -3.70
C MET A 56 4.88 -2.09 -2.60
N ALA A 57 5.51 -0.95 -2.29
CA ALA A 57 6.53 -0.87 -1.24
C ALA A 57 5.95 -1.22 0.14
N VAL A 58 4.78 -0.68 0.49
CA VAL A 58 4.11 -0.94 1.76
C VAL A 58 3.76 -2.42 1.92
N PHE A 59 3.17 -3.06 0.91
CA PHE A 59 2.85 -4.49 0.97
C PHE A 59 4.09 -5.37 1.01
N THR A 60 5.17 -4.96 0.33
CA THR A 60 6.45 -5.68 0.36
C THR A 60 7.04 -5.65 1.78
N ILE A 61 7.08 -4.48 2.42
CA ILE A 61 7.59 -4.34 3.79
C ILE A 61 6.69 -5.09 4.79
N HIS A 62 5.36 -4.99 4.62
CA HIS A 62 4.39 -5.75 5.41
C HIS A 62 4.67 -7.25 5.37
N GLY A 63 4.80 -7.82 4.16
CA GLY A 63 5.11 -9.25 3.99
C GLY A 63 6.47 -9.62 4.56
N LEU A 64 7.49 -8.80 4.31
CA LEU A 64 8.86 -9.03 4.82
C LEU A 64 8.88 -9.09 6.35
N PHE A 65 8.15 -8.23 7.05
CA PHE A 65 8.10 -8.26 8.50
C PHE A 65 7.43 -9.52 9.05
N TYR A 66 6.39 -10.04 8.38
CA TYR A 66 5.82 -11.35 8.75
C TYR A 66 6.81 -12.48 8.52
N VAL A 67 7.53 -12.50 7.39
CA VAL A 67 8.58 -13.49 7.13
C VAL A 67 9.65 -13.45 8.21
N ILE A 68 10.09 -12.26 8.66
CA ILE A 68 11.07 -12.12 9.75
C ILE A 68 10.51 -12.65 11.08
N ILE A 69 9.24 -12.37 11.40
CA ILE A 69 8.60 -12.86 12.62
C ILE A 69 8.53 -14.40 12.60
N TRP A 70 8.05 -14.99 11.50
CA TRP A 70 7.97 -16.45 11.34
C TRP A 70 9.36 -17.10 11.42
N ALA A 71 10.35 -16.54 10.73
CA ALA A 71 11.73 -17.01 10.79
C ALA A 71 12.27 -17.01 12.23
N SER A 72 11.99 -15.95 12.99
CA SER A 72 12.43 -15.83 14.38
C SER A 72 11.73 -16.79 15.33
N ASN A 73 10.55 -17.27 14.99
CA ASN A 73 9.81 -18.24 15.80
C ASN A 73 10.12 -19.69 15.40
N ASN A 74 10.84 -19.90 14.28
CA ASN A 74 10.98 -21.18 13.58
C ASN A 74 9.68 -21.72 12.96
N ASP A 75 8.72 -20.84 12.67
CA ASP A 75 7.41 -21.18 12.08
C ASP A 75 7.46 -21.25 10.53
N LEU A 76 8.65 -21.20 9.91
CA LEU A 76 8.78 -21.21 8.44
C LEU A 76 8.58 -22.58 7.79
N HIS A 77 8.67 -23.65 8.59
CA HIS A 77 8.72 -25.04 8.12
C HIS A 77 7.58 -25.90 8.67
N GLU A 78 6.55 -25.29 9.25
CA GLU A 78 5.29 -26.01 9.56
C GLU A 78 4.48 -26.32 8.29
#